data_AF-A0A7Y8IF48-F1
#
_entry.id   AF-A0A7Y8IF48-F1
#
_cell.length_a   1.000
_cell.length_b   1.000
_cell.length_c   1.000
_cell.angle_alpha   90.00
_cell.angle_beta   90.00
_cell.angle_gamma   90.00
#
_symmetry.space_group_name_H-M   'P 1'
#
loop_
_entity.id
_entity.type
_entity.pdbx_description
1 polymer ?
#
loop_
_entity_poly.entity_id
_entity_poly.type
_entity_poly.pdbx_seq_one_letter_code
_entity_poly.pdbx_strand_id
1 'polypeptide(L)' 'MDNAIKEICDKEGVSERALRLGVRTRKFSRVRVKVAYHLNHEYGISRAEVARQLGVCTSAIAKAVQNMEGAENKC' A
#
# COMPACT_ATOMS: atom_id res chain seq x y z
N MET A 1 -10.50 -7.20 -5.56
CA MET A 1 -9.39 -6.35 -5.09
C MET A 1 -9.22 -6.47 -3.58
N ASP A 2 -10.31 -6.54 -2.80
CA ASP A 2 -10.27 -6.74 -1.35
C ASP A 2 -9.48 -7.99 -0.91
N ASN A 3 -9.53 -9.10 -1.68
CA ASN A 3 -8.73 -10.28 -1.36
C ASN A 3 -7.21 -10.01 -1.34
N ALA A 4 -6.68 -9.27 -2.33
CA ALA A 4 -5.25 -8.98 -2.39
C ALA A 4 -4.80 -8.10 -1.21
N ILE A 5 -5.61 -7.10 -0.85
CA ILE A 5 -5.35 -6.25 0.33
C ILE A 5 -5.37 -7.11 1.60
N LYS A 6 -6.37 -7.98 1.73
CA LYS A 6 -6.53 -8.86 2.89
C LYS A 6 -5.37 -9.84 3.03
N GLU A 7 -4.93 -10.47 1.94
CA GLU A 7 -3.79 -11.39 1.93
C GLU A 7 -2.48 -10.70 2.35
N ILE A 8 -2.21 -9.50 1.84
CA ILE A 8 -1.03 -8.74 2.25
C ILE A 8 -1.13 -8.31 3.72
N CYS A 9 -2.32 -7.90 4.16
CA CYS A 9 -2.55 -7.55 5.56
C CYS A 9 -2.31 -8.74 6.50
N ASP A 10 -2.78 -9.93 6.12
CA ASP A 10 -2.62 -11.17 6.87
C ASP A 10 -1.14 -11.58 6.95
N LYS A 11 -0.44 -11.58 5.81
CA LYS A 11 1.01 -11.86 5.74
C LYS A 11 1.85 -10.92 6.62
N GLU A 12 1.46 -9.65 6.72
CA GLU A 12 2.16 -8.65 7.54
C GLU A 12 1.64 -8.58 8.99
N GLY A 13 0.61 -9.35 9.32
CA GLY A 13 -0.05 -9.36 10.63
C GLY A 13 -0.61 -7.99 11.01
N VAL A 14 -1.29 -7.31 10.09
CA VAL A 14 -1.96 -6.02 10.32
C VAL A 14 -3.46 -6.14 10.10
N SER A 15 -4.23 -5.38 10.87
CA SER A 15 -5.68 -5.29 10.65
C SER A 15 -5.96 -4.45 9.40
N GLU A 16 -6.66 -5.04 8.43
CA GLU A 16 -7.14 -4.35 7.23
C GLU A 16 -7.95 -3.09 7.59
N ARG A 17 -8.83 -3.19 8.60
CA ARG A 17 -9.64 -2.07 9.06
C ARG A 17 -8.77 -0.92 9.55
N ALA A 18 -7.72 -1.22 10.33
CA ALA A 18 -6.78 -0.20 10.80
C ALA A 18 -5.93 0.39 9.66
N LEU A 19 -5.62 -0.41 8.62
CA LEU A 19 -4.95 0.07 7.42
C LEU A 19 -5.81 1.12 6.69
N ARG A 20 -7.10 0.82 6.47
CA ARG A 20 -8.07 1.72 5.81
C ARG A 20 -8.43 2.95 6.65
N LEU A 21 -8.44 2.82 7.97
CA LEU A 21 -8.67 3.94 8.91
C LEU A 21 -7.49 4.92 8.99
N GLY A 22 -6.40 4.67 8.26
CA GLY A 22 -5.32 5.63 8.14
C GLY A 22 -4.31 5.61 9.28
N VAL A 23 -4.29 4.58 10.14
CA VAL A 23 -3.42 4.49 11.34
C VAL A 23 -1.96 4.85 11.02
N ARG A 24 -1.38 5.78 11.79
CA ARG A 24 -0.09 6.45 11.46
C ARG A 24 1.17 5.75 11.98
N THR A 25 1.08 4.48 12.37
CA THR A 25 2.24 3.73 12.88
C THR A 25 3.18 3.29 11.76
N ARG A 26 4.47 3.17 12.06
CA ARG A 26 5.52 2.73 11.12
C ARG A 26 5.19 1.40 10.43
N LYS A 27 4.58 0.46 11.16
CA LYS A 27 4.11 -0.84 10.62
C LYS A 27 3.07 -0.63 9.50
N PHE A 28 1.97 0.07 9.79
CA PHE A 28 0.92 0.36 8.81
C PHE A 28 1.40 1.23 7.64
N SER A 29 2.36 2.12 7.87
CA SER A 29 3.01 2.88 6.78
C SER A 29 3.72 1.95 5.80
N ARG A 30 4.53 0.99 6.29
CA ARG A 30 5.22 0.01 5.43
C ARG A 30 4.24 -0.91 4.70
N VAL A 31 3.20 -1.38 5.37
CA VAL A 31 2.19 -2.24 4.71
C VAL A 31 1.44 -1.47 3.62
N ARG A 32 1.07 -0.20 3.86
CA ARG A 32 0.44 0.63 2.82
C ARG A 32 1.34 0.78 1.60
N VAL A 33 2.65 0.92 1.79
CA VAL A 33 3.60 0.97 0.68
C VAL A 33 3.60 -0.34 -0.11
N LYS A 34 3.64 -1.48 0.58
CA LYS A 34 3.56 -2.81 -0.04
C LYS A 34 2.28 -3.01 -0.84
N VAL A 35 1.13 -2.75 -0.23
CA VAL A 35 -0.16 -2.88 -0.89
C VAL A 35 -0.26 -1.94 -2.09
N ALA A 36 0.18 -0.69 -1.93
CA ALA A 36 0.14 0.29 -3.00
C ALA A 36 0.99 -0.10 -4.21
N TYR A 37 2.22 -0.55 -3.96
CA TYR A 37 3.12 -1.03 -5.01
C TYR A 37 2.56 -2.26 -5.71
N HIS A 38 2.14 -3.27 -4.96
CA HIS A 38 1.60 -4.51 -5.51
C HIS A 38 0.34 -4.26 -6.36
N LEU A 39 -0.61 -3.45 -5.87
CA LEU A 39 -1.82 -3.12 -6.64
C LEU A 39 -1.51 -2.27 -7.89
N ASN A 40 -0.54 -1.37 -7.82
CA ASN A 40 -0.18 -0.54 -8.97
C ASN A 40 0.64 -1.32 -10.02
N HIS A 41 1.60 -2.12 -9.57
CA HIS A 41 2.58 -2.81 -10.41
C HIS A 41 2.05 -4.14 -10.94
N GLU A 42 1.54 -5.03 -10.08
CA GLU A 42 1.05 -6.36 -10.51
C GLU A 42 -0.36 -6.31 -11.11
N TYR A 43 -1.24 -5.49 -10.53
CA TYR A 43 -2.64 -5.42 -10.97
C TYR A 43 -2.91 -4.26 -11.95
N GLY A 44 -1.91 -3.42 -12.24
CA GLY A 44 -2.05 -2.28 -13.16
C GLY A 44 -3.03 -1.20 -12.69
N ILE A 45 -3.35 -1.16 -11.40
CA ILE A 45 -4.40 -0.26 -10.88
C ILE A 45 -3.86 1.17 -10.78
N SER A 46 -4.67 2.12 -11.25
CA SER A 46 -4.35 3.54 -11.13
C SER A 46 -4.12 3.97 -9.68
N ARG A 47 -3.10 4.81 -9.46
CA ARG A 47 -2.75 5.34 -8.12
C ARG A 47 -3.93 5.98 -7.39
N ALA A 48 -4.84 6.63 -8.14
CA ALA A 48 -6.04 7.25 -7.58
C ALA A 48 -7.04 6.22 -7.04
N GLU A 49 -7.17 5.06 -7.69
CA GLU A 49 -8.05 3.98 -7.21
C GLU A 49 -7.47 3.31 -5.97
N VAL A 50 -6.16 3.02 -5.99
CA VAL A 50 -5.42 2.52 -4.81
C VAL A 50 -5.59 3.47 -3.61
N ALA A 51 -5.49 4.78 -3.86
CA ALA A 51 -5.67 5.81 -2.83
C ALA A 51 -7.07 5.76 -2.20
N ARG A 52 -8.13 5.63 -3.02
CA ARG A 52 -9.52 5.49 -2.56
C ARG A 52 -9.72 4.23 -1.73
N GLN A 53 -9.16 3.11 -2.16
CA GLN A 53 -9.28 1.83 -1.46
C GLN A 53 -8.57 1.83 -0.10
N LEU A 54 -7.40 2.46 -0.04
CA LEU A 54 -6.58 2.53 1.17
C LEU A 54 -6.93 3.69 2.10
N GLY A 55 -7.84 4.59 1.70
CA GLY A 55 -8.23 5.75 2.49
C GLY A 55 -7.10 6.78 2.65
N VAL A 56 -6.26 6.95 1.63
CA VAL A 56 -5.11 7.88 1.65
C VAL A 56 -5.10 8.77 0.42
N CYS A 57 -4.27 9.81 0.42
CA CYS A 57 -4.10 10.69 -0.73
C CYS A 57 -3.26 10.02 -1.84
N THR A 58 -3.53 10.35 -3.10
CA THR A 58 -2.76 9.87 -4.25
C THR A 58 -1.27 10.21 -4.17
N SER A 59 -0.91 11.34 -3.55
CA SER A 59 0.48 11.73 -3.28
C SER A 59 1.18 10.78 -2.30
N ALA A 60 0.45 10.23 -1.32
CA ALA A 60 0.99 9.22 -0.41
C ALA A 60 1.28 7.91 -1.15
N ILE A 61 0.42 7.53 -2.10
CA ILE A 61 0.64 6.37 -2.98
C ILE A 61 1.83 6.58 -3.91
N ALA A 62 1.92 7.75 -4.57
CA ALA A 62 3.06 8.05 -5.44
C ALA A 62 4.39 8.00 -4.69
N LYS A 63 4.45 8.60 -3.49
CA LYS A 63 5.63 8.55 -2.63
C LYS A 63 5.93 7.14 -2.13
N ALA A 64 4.89 6.35 -1.87
CA ALA A 64 5.03 4.96 -1.47
C ALA A 64 5.67 4.11 -2.56
N VAL A 65 5.14 4.19 -3.79
CA VAL A 65 5.68 3.47 -4.96
C VAL A 65 7.13 3.89 -5.21
N GLN A 66 7.42 5.19 -5.24
CA GLN A 66 8.77 5.72 -5.42
C GLN A 66 9.76 5.25 -4.33
N ASN A 67 9.31 5.17 -3.08
CA ASN A 67 10.15 4.65 -1.99
C ASN A 67 10.46 3.16 -2.15
N MET A 68 9.59 2.37 -2.77
CA MET A 68 9.84 0.95 -3.00
C MET A 68 10.71 0.73 -4.24
N GLU A 69 10.46 1.47 -5.33
CA GLU A 69 11.33 1.48 -6.51
C GLU A 69 12.78 1.88 -6.14
N GLY A 70 12.94 2.90 -5.29
CA GLY A 70 14.25 3.31 -4.77
C GLY A 70 14.88 2.34 -3.77
N ALA A 71 14.11 1.41 -3.20
CA ALA A 71 14.63 0.33 -2.36
C ALA A 71 15.07 -0.89 -3.18
N GLU A 72 14.40 -1.17 -4.30
CA GLU A 72 14.80 -2.21 -5.28
C GLU A 72 16.02 -1.77 -6.10
N ASN A 73 16.16 -0.47 -6.41
CA ASN A 73 17.33 0.07 -7.14
C ASN A 73 18.57 0.29 -6.26
N LYS A 74 18.65 -0.40 -5.11
CA LYS A 74 19.76 -0.34 -4.15
C LYS A 74 20.54 -1.65 -4.04
N CYS A 75 20.56 -2.43 -5.12
CA CYS A 75 21.54 -3.50 -5.32
C CYS A 75 22.96 -2.92 -5.40
#